data_AF-A0A7S3RF12-F1
#
_entry.id   AF-A0A7S3RF12-F1
#
_cell.length_a   1.000
_cell.length_b   1.000
_cell.length_c   1.000
_cell.angle_alpha   90.00
_cell.angle_beta   90.00
_cell.angle_gamma   90.00
#
_symmetry.space_group_name_H-M   'P 1'
#
loop_
_entity.id
_entity.type
_entity.pdbx_description
1 polymer ?
#
loop_
_entity_poly.entity_id
_entity_poly.type
_entity_poly.pdbx_seq_one_letter_code
_entity_poly.pdbx_strand_id
1 'polypeptide(L)'
;AVLPSGEWLTCSEDRTIRVWSGLKDECVQSIAHPATVWACAAMPNGDVIAGCADGKAYVWTRVPSRCAGLELQAAFKEEVAAVAMPAQQVEGMVGDLEVAKLATEDALAEPGNREGQHKIVKDKNGTPMLYQWSMAAASWEKIGEVTGSSDGGTLGKRSYGGKEYDYLFDIDINGTMLKL
;
A
#
# COMPACT_ATOMS: atom_id res chain seq x y z
N ALA A 1 -7.16 15.73 9.39
CA ALA A 1 -8.42 16.52 9.36
C ALA A 1 -9.58 15.67 9.91
N VAL A 2 -10.70 16.25 10.32
CA VAL A 2 -11.87 15.50 10.83
C VAL A 2 -13.10 15.80 9.96
N LEU A 3 -13.76 14.75 9.48
CA LEU A 3 -14.97 14.84 8.66
C LEU A 3 -16.21 15.11 9.53
N PRO A 4 -17.26 15.76 8.98
CA PRO A 4 -18.52 15.94 9.69
C PRO A 4 -19.19 14.64 10.14
N SER A 5 -18.88 13.50 9.49
CA SER A 5 -19.34 12.16 9.85
C SER A 5 -18.69 11.60 11.13
N GLY A 6 -17.67 12.26 11.68
CA GLY A 6 -16.89 11.79 12.82
C GLY A 6 -15.67 10.94 12.47
N GLU A 7 -15.47 10.63 11.19
CA GLU A 7 -14.23 10.01 10.70
C GLU A 7 -13.08 11.02 10.70
N TRP A 8 -11.84 10.55 10.83
CA TRP A 8 -10.66 11.41 10.77
C TRP A 8 -9.67 10.92 9.72
N LEU A 9 -8.84 11.85 9.26
CA LEU A 9 -7.99 11.73 8.08
C LEU A 9 -6.54 12.00 8.41
N THR A 10 -5.65 11.17 7.89
CA THR A 10 -4.21 11.38 7.89
C THR A 10 -3.68 11.37 6.46
N CYS A 11 -2.70 12.21 6.17
CA CYS A 11 -1.92 12.20 4.92
C CYS A 11 -0.46 11.91 5.23
N SER A 12 0.27 11.33 4.27
CA SER A 12 1.63 10.83 4.50
C SER A 12 2.51 10.91 3.24
N GLU A 13 3.83 10.85 3.47
CA GLU A 13 4.86 10.69 2.44
C GLU A 13 4.81 9.33 1.75
N ASP A 14 4.11 8.35 2.35
CA ASP A 14 3.79 7.07 1.70
C ASP A 14 2.80 7.19 0.53
N ARG A 15 2.40 8.43 0.20
CA ARG A 15 1.49 8.79 -0.89
C ARG A 15 0.07 8.32 -0.64
N THR A 16 -0.34 8.20 0.63
CA THR A 16 -1.71 7.83 0.98
C THR A 16 -2.43 8.90 1.78
N ILE A 17 -3.74 8.96 1.57
CA ILE A 17 -4.69 9.44 2.57
C ILE A 17 -5.35 8.24 3.21
N ARG A 18 -5.32 8.18 4.55
CA ARG A 18 -6.05 7.17 5.31
C ARG A 18 -7.27 7.79 5.98
N VAL A 19 -8.37 7.08 5.90
CA VAL A 19 -9.63 7.39 6.59
C VAL A 19 -9.76 6.43 7.77
N TRP A 20 -9.97 6.99 8.94
CA TRP A 20 -10.05 6.27 10.20
C TRP A 20 -11.45 6.40 10.79
N SER A 21 -11.97 5.28 11.29
CA SER A 21 -13.26 5.22 11.96
C SER A 21 -13.21 5.99 13.28
N GLY A 22 -14.14 6.93 13.46
CA GLY A 22 -14.31 7.60 14.76
C GLY A 22 -14.86 6.70 15.87
N LEU A 23 -15.38 5.50 15.53
CA LEU A 23 -16.01 4.58 16.48
C LEU A 23 -15.16 3.35 16.80
N LYS A 24 -14.39 2.86 15.83
CA LYS A 24 -13.69 1.57 15.90
C LYS A 24 -12.17 1.68 15.99
N ASP A 25 -11.63 2.91 16.00
CA ASP A 25 -10.19 3.20 16.02
C ASP A 25 -9.37 2.39 15.01
N GLU A 26 -9.95 2.17 13.84
CA GLU A 26 -9.37 1.38 12.76
C GLU A 26 -9.34 2.17 11.45
N CYS A 27 -8.35 1.89 10.60
CA CYS A 27 -8.29 2.42 9.24
C CYS A 27 -9.37 1.74 8.40
N VAL A 28 -10.34 2.51 7.92
CA VAL A 28 -11.47 2.00 7.11
C VAL A 28 -11.25 2.15 5.61
N GLN A 29 -10.33 3.02 5.19
CA GLN A 29 -10.01 3.23 3.79
C GLN A 29 -8.60 3.81 3.63
N SER A 30 -7.85 3.31 2.65
CA SER A 30 -6.58 3.88 2.19
C SER A 30 -6.71 4.33 0.74
N ILE A 31 -6.32 5.57 0.45
CA ILE A 31 -6.45 6.19 -0.87
C ILE A 31 -5.05 6.55 -1.35
N ALA A 32 -4.59 5.86 -2.40
CA ALA A 32 -3.28 6.11 -3.00
C ALA A 32 -3.29 7.36 -3.90
N HIS A 33 -2.17 8.09 -3.89
CA HIS A 33 -1.91 9.27 -4.69
C HIS A 33 -0.64 9.10 -5.55
N PRO A 34 -0.50 9.84 -6.67
CA PRO A 34 0.69 9.75 -7.53
C PRO A 34 1.98 10.24 -6.87
N ALA A 35 1.89 11.07 -5.83
CA ALA A 35 3.03 11.58 -5.09
C ALA A 35 2.69 11.79 -3.61
N THR A 36 3.69 12.24 -2.84
CA THR A 36 3.55 12.55 -1.41
C THR A 36 2.36 13.47 -1.16
N VAL A 37 1.56 13.16 -0.13
CA VAL A 37 0.44 14.01 0.26
C VAL A 37 0.86 14.86 1.46
N TRP A 38 1.10 16.14 1.20
CA TRP A 38 1.59 17.08 2.23
C TRP A 38 0.50 17.58 3.16
N ALA A 39 -0.74 17.66 2.67
CA ALA A 39 -1.86 18.17 3.43
C ALA A 39 -3.16 17.50 3.02
N CYS A 40 -4.07 17.32 3.99
CA CYS A 40 -5.45 16.97 3.73
C CYS A 40 -6.40 17.88 4.52
N ALA A 41 -7.56 18.17 3.93
CA ALA A 41 -8.61 18.97 4.54
C ALA A 41 -9.97 18.30 4.37
N ALA A 42 -10.81 18.41 5.41
CA ALA A 42 -12.20 17.99 5.36
C ALA A 42 -13.07 19.20 5.02
N MET A 43 -13.96 19.05 4.04
CA MET A 43 -14.92 20.09 3.67
C MET A 43 -16.25 19.92 4.43
N PRO A 44 -16.99 21.02 4.68
CA PRO A 44 -18.30 20.95 5.35
C PRO A 44 -19.33 20.06 4.62
N ASN A 45 -19.17 19.87 3.31
CA ASN A 45 -20.03 19.02 2.49
C ASN A 45 -19.65 17.51 2.55
N GLY A 46 -18.66 17.14 3.37
CA GLY A 46 -18.19 15.76 3.55
C GLY A 46 -17.13 15.31 2.54
N ASP A 47 -16.71 16.17 1.62
CA ASP A 47 -15.64 15.86 0.68
C ASP A 47 -14.25 16.09 1.31
N VAL A 48 -13.22 15.46 0.72
CA VAL A 48 -11.83 15.54 1.19
C VAL A 48 -10.97 16.18 0.12
N ILE A 49 -10.11 17.13 0.53
CA ILE A 49 -9.09 17.71 -0.34
C ILE A 49 -7.72 17.14 0.04
N ALA A 50 -6.93 16.76 -0.95
CA ALA A 50 -5.55 16.33 -0.82
C ALA A 50 -4.63 17.31 -1.57
N GLY A 51 -3.59 17.84 -0.91
CA GLY A 51 -2.51 18.59 -1.56
C GLY A 51 -1.33 17.66 -1.84
N CYS A 52 -1.02 17.44 -3.11
CA CYS A 52 -0.04 16.44 -3.54
C CYS A 52 1.25 17.09 -4.09
N ALA A 53 2.38 16.40 -3.93
CA ALA A 53 3.71 16.85 -4.41
C ALA A 53 3.81 16.95 -5.94
N ASP A 54 2.91 16.32 -6.68
CA ASP A 54 2.81 16.41 -8.14
C ASP A 54 2.28 17.77 -8.65
N GLY A 55 2.02 18.71 -7.73
CA GLY A 55 1.52 20.05 -8.03
C GLY A 55 0.00 20.11 -8.24
N LYS A 56 -0.72 19.01 -8.00
CA LYS A 56 -2.18 18.93 -8.11
C LYS A 56 -2.84 18.85 -6.73
N ALA A 57 -4.07 19.33 -6.69
CA ALA A 57 -4.98 19.08 -5.58
C ALA A 57 -6.06 18.09 -6.04
N TYR A 58 -6.33 17.08 -5.23
CA TYR A 58 -7.34 16.06 -5.52
C TYR A 58 -8.52 16.24 -4.58
N VAL A 59 -9.73 16.07 -5.11
CA VAL A 59 -10.97 16.12 -4.33
C VAL A 59 -11.64 14.76 -4.37
N TRP A 60 -11.87 14.19 -3.20
CA TRP A 60 -12.57 12.93 -3.01
C TRP A 60 -13.97 13.18 -2.49
N THR A 61 -14.95 12.51 -3.08
CA THR A 61 -16.36 12.65 -2.71
C THR A 61 -17.03 11.28 -2.61
N ARG A 62 -18.00 11.17 -1.72
CA ARG A 62 -18.93 10.03 -1.64
C ARG A 62 -20.19 10.23 -2.48
N VAL A 63 -20.37 11.42 -3.06
CA VAL A 63 -21.59 11.79 -3.78
C VAL A 63 -21.37 11.57 -5.28
N PRO A 64 -22.06 10.60 -5.91
CA PRO A 64 -21.82 10.25 -7.31
C PRO A 64 -21.94 11.41 -8.29
N SER A 65 -22.83 12.37 -8.03
CA SER A 65 -23.03 13.55 -8.88
C SER A 65 -21.89 14.57 -8.83
N ARG A 66 -20.98 14.46 -7.85
CA ARG A 66 -19.77 15.30 -7.71
C ARG A 66 -18.50 14.57 -8.16
N CYS A 67 -18.59 13.29 -8.51
CA CYS A 67 -17.43 12.54 -8.98
C CYS A 67 -16.88 13.15 -10.28
N ALA A 68 -15.56 13.08 -10.42
CA ALA A 68 -14.88 13.43 -11.66
C ALA A 68 -15.40 12.59 -12.84
N GLY A 69 -15.30 13.12 -14.06
CA GLY A 69 -15.61 12.38 -15.27
C GLY A 69 -14.74 11.13 -15.44
N LEU A 70 -15.23 10.13 -16.18
CA LEU A 70 -14.55 8.83 -16.35
C LEU A 70 -13.13 8.96 -16.89
N GLU A 71 -12.90 9.91 -17.81
CA GLU A 71 -11.57 10.18 -18.37
C GLU A 71 -10.57 10.61 -17.30
N LEU A 72 -10.96 11.52 -16.40
CA LEU A 72 -10.10 11.99 -15.32
C LEU A 72 -9.84 10.89 -14.27
N GLN A 73 -10.85 10.06 -14.00
CA GLN A 73 -10.68 8.90 -13.11
C GLN A 73 -9.71 7.88 -13.70
N ALA A 74 -9.78 7.62 -15.01
CA ALA A 74 -8.87 6.71 -15.70
C ALA A 74 -7.43 7.24 -15.69
N ALA A 75 -7.24 8.52 -16.05
CA ALA A 75 -5.93 9.17 -16.01
C ALA A 75 -5.32 9.16 -14.61
N PHE A 76 -6.12 9.44 -13.57
CA PHE A 76 -5.65 9.35 -12.19
C PHE A 76 -5.17 7.94 -11.82
N LYS A 77 -5.95 6.92 -12.17
CA LYS A 77 -5.57 5.52 -11.90
C LYS A 77 -4.29 5.12 -12.62
N GLU A 78 -4.09 5.59 -13.84
CA GLU A 78 -2.85 5.37 -14.59
C GLU A 78 -1.65 6.06 -13.93
N GLU A 79 -1.81 7.32 -13.49
CA GLU A 79 -0.76 8.05 -12.75
C GLU A 79 -0.38 7.34 -11.44
N VAL A 80 -1.37 6.87 -10.67
CA VAL A 80 -1.12 6.09 -9.44
C VAL A 80 -0.44 4.76 -9.74
N ALA A 81 -0.88 4.06 -10.78
CA ALA A 81 -0.30 2.78 -11.18
C ALA A 81 1.14 2.92 -11.68
N ALA A 82 1.45 4.01 -12.40
CA ALA A 82 2.80 4.29 -12.91
C ALA A 82 3.83 4.52 -11.79
N VAL A 83 3.38 4.96 -10.61
CA VAL A 83 4.25 5.21 -9.46
C VAL A 83 4.17 4.11 -8.39
N ALA A 84 3.25 3.16 -8.52
CA ALA A 84 3.18 2.01 -7.62
C ALA A 84 4.53 1.27 -7.68
N MET A 85 5.17 1.11 -6.52
CA MET A 85 6.55 0.65 -6.45
C MET A 85 6.69 -0.80 -6.96
N PRO A 86 7.77 -1.13 -7.70
CA PRO A 86 8.16 -2.51 -7.97
C PRO A 86 8.36 -3.28 -6.65
N ALA A 87 7.99 -4.55 -6.58
CA ALA A 87 7.87 -5.25 -5.30
C ALA A 87 9.18 -5.42 -4.51
N GLN A 88 10.33 -5.06 -5.08
CA GLN A 88 11.60 -4.95 -4.36
C GLN A 88 11.56 -4.00 -3.16
N GLN A 89 10.70 -2.97 -3.16
CA GLN A 89 10.54 -2.08 -2.00
C GLN A 89 9.47 -2.57 -1.00
N VAL A 90 8.70 -3.61 -1.37
CA VAL A 90 7.74 -4.25 -0.45
C VAL A 90 8.44 -5.26 0.46
N GLU A 91 9.61 -5.78 0.08
CA GLU A 91 10.43 -6.67 0.92
C GLU A 91 10.78 -6.08 2.30
N GLY A 92 10.79 -4.74 2.45
CA GLY A 92 11.04 -4.07 3.73
C GLY A 92 9.80 -3.85 4.62
N MET A 93 8.58 -3.98 4.08
CA MET A 93 7.32 -3.78 4.82
C MET A 93 6.60 -5.09 5.15
N VAL A 94 6.95 -6.19 4.49
CA VAL A 94 6.37 -7.52 4.75
C VAL A 94 7.18 -8.17 5.86
N GLY A 95 6.98 -7.70 7.09
CA GLY A 95 7.26 -8.52 8.27
C GLY A 95 6.43 -9.80 8.18
N ASP A 96 7.12 -10.94 8.22
CA ASP A 96 6.62 -12.29 8.53
C ASP A 96 5.22 -12.68 8.00
N LEU A 97 4.90 -12.35 6.74
CA LEU A 97 3.81 -13.06 6.07
C LEU A 97 4.39 -14.33 5.45
N GLU A 98 4.06 -15.47 6.06
CA GLU A 98 4.42 -16.83 5.63
C GLU A 98 4.40 -16.96 4.10
N VAL A 99 5.59 -16.86 3.49
CA VAL A 99 5.84 -17.21 2.09
C VAL A 99 5.58 -18.71 1.84
N ALA A 100 5.32 -19.47 2.90
CA ALA A 100 5.10 -20.91 2.87
C ALA A 100 3.69 -21.36 2.43
N LYS A 101 2.72 -20.45 2.25
CA LYS A 101 1.39 -20.78 1.70
C LYS A 101 1.11 -19.95 0.45
N LEU A 102 1.84 -20.25 -0.63
CA LEU A 102 1.60 -19.65 -1.94
C LEU A 102 0.24 -20.13 -2.45
N ALA A 103 -0.77 -19.33 -2.18
CA ALA A 103 -2.13 -19.62 -2.55
C ALA A 103 -2.31 -19.37 -4.05
N THR A 104 -3.09 -20.22 -4.72
CA THR A 104 -3.49 -20.05 -6.14
C THR A 104 -4.44 -18.88 -6.29
N GLU A 105 -4.72 -18.43 -7.53
CA GLU A 105 -5.64 -17.31 -7.82
C GLU A 105 -6.97 -17.38 -7.04
N ASP A 106 -7.45 -18.60 -6.72
CA ASP A 106 -8.64 -18.85 -5.91
C ASP A 106 -8.62 -18.19 -4.52
N ALA A 107 -7.45 -17.92 -3.95
CA ALA A 107 -7.31 -17.28 -2.65
C ALA A 107 -7.70 -15.79 -2.64
N LEU A 108 -7.81 -15.16 -3.82
CA LEU A 108 -8.38 -13.82 -3.96
C LEU A 108 -9.91 -13.82 -3.78
N ALA A 109 -10.56 -14.99 -3.80
CA ALA A 109 -11.99 -15.10 -3.50
C ALA A 109 -12.29 -14.94 -2.01
N GLU A 110 -11.32 -15.23 -1.13
CA GLU A 110 -11.46 -15.02 0.31
C GLU A 110 -11.28 -13.53 0.64
N PRO A 111 -12.31 -12.85 1.18
CA PRO A 111 -12.22 -11.45 1.55
C PRO A 111 -11.14 -11.19 2.59
N GLY A 112 -10.46 -10.05 2.48
CA GLY A 112 -9.60 -9.57 3.55
C GLY A 112 -10.42 -9.14 4.77
N ASN A 113 -9.76 -9.11 5.93
CA ASN A 113 -10.39 -8.76 7.20
C ASN A 113 -10.07 -7.32 7.68
N ARG A 114 -9.14 -6.64 7.01
CA ARG A 114 -8.74 -5.26 7.34
C ARG A 114 -8.23 -4.52 6.10
N GLU A 115 -8.47 -3.22 6.04
CA GLU A 115 -7.94 -2.35 5.00
C GLU A 115 -6.41 -2.45 4.95
N GLY A 116 -5.86 -2.57 3.75
CA GLY A 116 -4.43 -2.64 3.55
C GLY A 116 -3.79 -3.99 3.93
N GLN A 117 -4.59 -5.03 4.21
CA GLN A 117 -4.07 -6.39 4.38
C GLN A 117 -3.33 -6.82 3.13
N HIS A 118 -2.16 -7.46 3.26
CA HIS A 118 -1.40 -7.96 2.13
C HIS A 118 -1.59 -9.47 1.95
N LYS A 119 -1.59 -9.93 0.70
CA LYS A 119 -1.64 -11.35 0.32
C LYS A 119 -0.76 -11.57 -0.91
N ILE A 120 0.02 -12.64 -0.92
CA ILE A 120 0.84 -13.03 -2.08
C ILE A 120 0.14 -14.21 -2.76
N VAL A 121 -0.10 -14.08 -4.07
CA VAL A 121 -0.79 -15.08 -4.89
C VAL A 121 0.02 -15.35 -6.14
N LYS A 122 0.19 -16.61 -6.52
CA LYS A 122 0.87 -16.95 -7.78
C LYS A 122 -0.06 -16.74 -8.97
N ASP A 123 0.43 -16.06 -10.00
CA ASP A 123 -0.25 -15.99 -11.29
C ASP A 123 -0.21 -17.35 -12.01
N LYS A 124 -0.88 -17.44 -13.17
CA LYS A 124 -0.91 -18.65 -14.02
C LYS A 124 0.46 -19.14 -14.47
N ASN A 125 1.48 -18.28 -14.42
CA ASN A 125 2.86 -18.59 -14.80
C ASN A 125 3.73 -18.97 -13.58
N GLY A 126 3.15 -19.00 -12.37
CA GLY A 126 3.85 -19.30 -11.13
C GLY A 126 4.56 -18.11 -10.49
N THR A 127 4.39 -16.91 -11.05
CA THR A 127 5.02 -15.67 -10.60
C THR A 127 4.27 -15.14 -9.37
N PRO A 128 4.93 -14.92 -8.22
CA PRO A 128 4.27 -14.43 -7.01
C PRO A 128 3.90 -12.95 -7.16
N MET A 129 2.61 -12.64 -7.12
CA MET A 129 2.05 -11.30 -7.17
C MET A 129 1.59 -10.85 -5.78
N LEU A 130 1.88 -9.61 -5.41
CA LEU A 130 1.37 -8.99 -4.20
C LEU A 130 0.02 -8.31 -4.47
N TYR A 131 -0.92 -8.57 -3.57
CA TYR A 131 -2.23 -7.93 -3.53
C TYR A 131 -2.45 -7.25 -2.18
N GLN A 132 -3.26 -6.21 -2.18
CA GLN A 132 -3.71 -5.48 -1.00
C GLN A 132 -5.25 -5.49 -0.92
N TRP A 133 -5.81 -5.75 0.25
CA TRP A 133 -7.26 -5.70 0.46
C TRP A 133 -7.77 -4.27 0.56
N SER A 134 -8.78 -3.96 -0.25
CA SER A 134 -9.56 -2.73 -0.19
C SER A 134 -10.95 -3.06 0.38
N MET A 135 -11.22 -2.61 1.61
CA MET A 135 -12.54 -2.65 2.25
C MET A 135 -13.56 -1.82 1.46
N ALA A 136 -13.12 -0.69 0.88
CA ALA A 136 -13.97 0.18 0.09
C ALA A 136 -14.44 -0.49 -1.22
N ALA A 137 -13.55 -1.21 -1.90
CA ALA A 137 -13.87 -1.96 -3.12
C ALA A 137 -14.34 -3.40 -2.84
N ALA A 138 -14.32 -3.84 -1.57
CA ALA A 138 -14.55 -5.22 -1.14
C ALA A 138 -13.79 -6.25 -2.02
N SER A 139 -12.54 -5.94 -2.38
CA SER A 139 -11.74 -6.77 -3.29
C SER A 139 -10.24 -6.60 -3.06
N TRP A 140 -9.47 -7.58 -3.57
CA TRP A 140 -8.01 -7.56 -3.58
C TRP A 140 -7.51 -6.79 -4.81
N GLU A 141 -6.76 -5.70 -4.57
CA GLU A 141 -6.15 -4.89 -5.60
C GLU A 141 -4.68 -5.30 -5.81
N LYS A 142 -4.26 -5.46 -7.07
CA LYS A 142 -2.90 -5.89 -7.42
C LYS A 142 -1.91 -4.74 -7.21
N ILE A 143 -0.87 -4.96 -6.42
CA ILE A 143 0.19 -3.98 -6.13
C ILE A 143 1.41 -4.19 -7.03
N GLY A 144 1.84 -5.43 -7.27
CA GLY A 144 3.03 -5.70 -8.10
C GLY A 144 3.55 -7.14 -8.06
N GLU A 145 4.61 -7.41 -8.83
CA GLU A 145 5.30 -8.70 -8.88
C GLU A 145 6.40 -8.83 -7.83
N VAL A 146 6.32 -9.82 -6.93
CA VAL A 146 7.29 -10.11 -5.86
C VAL A 146 8.51 -10.85 -6.39
N THR A 147 9.53 -10.13 -6.83
CA THR A 147 10.82 -10.76 -7.17
C THR A 147 11.68 -10.92 -5.92
N GLY A 148 11.87 -12.15 -5.44
CA GLY A 148 12.91 -12.46 -4.45
C GLY A 148 14.26 -12.61 -5.13
N SER A 149 15.35 -12.15 -4.50
CA SER A 149 16.71 -12.52 -4.94
C SER A 149 16.86 -14.05 -4.97
N SER A 150 17.47 -14.53 -6.05
CA SER A 150 17.56 -15.93 -6.47
C SER A 150 18.53 -16.80 -5.66
N ASP A 151 18.61 -16.64 -4.34
CA ASP A 151 19.31 -17.58 -3.48
C ASP A 151 18.27 -18.30 -2.62
N GLY A 152 18.09 -19.60 -2.89
CA GLY A 152 17.09 -20.48 -2.28
C GLY A 152 17.28 -20.71 -0.78
N GLY A 153 17.26 -19.65 0.02
CA GLY A 153 17.22 -19.64 1.47
C GLY A 153 15.92 -19.00 1.95
N THR A 154 15.30 -19.65 2.93
CA THR A 154 14.16 -19.15 3.71
C THR A 154 14.16 -17.63 3.89
N LEU A 155 13.12 -16.99 3.34
CA LEU A 155 12.78 -15.59 3.61
C LEU A 155 12.62 -15.40 5.13
N GLY A 156 13.44 -14.54 5.72
CA GLY A 156 13.32 -14.11 7.13
C GLY A 156 14.53 -14.35 8.03
N LYS A 157 15.60 -15.01 7.56
CA LYS A 157 16.82 -15.19 8.40
C LYS A 157 18.06 -14.65 7.72
N ARG A 158 18.33 -13.37 7.95
CA ARG A 158 19.63 -12.80 7.59
C ARG A 158 20.61 -13.13 8.71
N SER A 159 21.62 -13.96 8.41
CA SER A 159 22.66 -14.33 9.37
C SER A 159 23.95 -13.57 9.08
N TYR A 160 24.61 -13.10 10.13
CA TYR A 160 25.92 -12.45 10.05
C TYR A 160 26.81 -12.97 11.17
N GLY A 161 28.03 -13.38 10.85
CA GLY A 161 28.96 -13.94 11.83
C GLY A 161 28.45 -15.18 12.57
N GLY A 162 27.59 -15.99 11.94
CA GLY A 162 27.01 -17.20 12.55
C GLY A 162 25.88 -16.95 13.57
N LYS A 163 25.36 -15.72 13.64
CA LYS A 163 24.18 -15.36 14.44
C LYS A 163 23.03 -14.91 13.55
N GLU A 164 21.81 -15.21 13.97
CA GLU A 164 20.57 -14.86 13.26
C GLU A 164 19.99 -13.55 13.82
N TYR A 165 19.44 -12.71 12.93
CA TYR A 165 18.86 -11.41 13.27
C TYR A 165 17.51 -11.22 12.57
N ASP A 166 16.55 -10.63 13.28
CA ASP A 166 15.21 -10.32 12.76
C ASP A 166 15.25 -9.21 11.68
N TYR A 167 16.20 -8.29 11.80
CA TYR A 167 16.50 -7.24 10.83
C TYR A 167 18.01 -7.15 10.63
N LEU A 168 18.46 -7.07 9.38
CA LEU A 168 19.87 -6.89 9.04
C LEU A 168 19.99 -6.00 7.80
N PHE A 169 20.64 -4.86 7.97
CA PHE A 169 20.77 -3.83 6.94
C PHE A 169 22.22 -3.71 6.48
N ASP A 170 22.42 -3.56 5.17
CA ASP A 170 23.73 -3.21 4.64
C ASP A 170 23.86 -1.68 4.63
N ILE A 171 24.90 -1.16 5.28
CA ILE A 171 25.21 0.27 5.38
C ILE A 171 26.59 0.50 4.77
N ASP A 172 26.67 1.32 3.74
CA ASP A 172 27.94 1.81 3.22
C ASP A 172 28.40 3.04 4.01
N ILE A 173 29.57 2.94 4.64
CA ILE A 173 30.26 4.09 5.21
C ILE A 173 31.63 4.21 4.53
N ASN A 174 31.77 5.23 3.68
CA ASN A 174 33.01 5.58 2.97
C ASN A 174 33.60 4.42 2.14
N GLY A 175 32.76 3.66 1.44
CA GLY A 175 33.16 2.53 0.59
C GLY A 175 33.38 1.23 1.36
N THR A 176 33.02 1.20 2.64
CA THR A 176 33.07 -0.01 3.47
C THR A 176 31.64 -0.44 3.79
N MET A 177 31.29 -1.67 3.39
CA MET A 177 29.99 -2.26 3.61
C MET A 177 29.93 -2.87 5.01
N LEU A 178 29.08 -2.30 5.87
CA LEU A 178 28.83 -2.74 7.24
C LEU A 178 27.45 -3.38 7.33
N LYS A 179 27.29 -4.32 8.27
CA LYS A 179 25.99 -4.93 8.57
C LYS A 179 25.49 -4.42 9.92
N LEU A 180 24.28 -3.86 9.94
CA LEU A 180 23.58 -3.38 11.14
C LEU A 180 22.40 -4.29 11.48
#